data_AF-A3JCS2-F1
#
_entry.id   AF-A3JCS2-F1
#
_cell.length_a   1.000
_cell.length_b   1.000
_cell.length_c   1.000
_cell.angle_alpha   90.00
_cell.angle_beta   90.00
_cell.angle_gamma   90.00
#
_symmetry.space_group_name_H-M   'P 1'
#
loop_
_entity.id
_entity.type
_entity.pdbx_description
1 polymer ?
#
loop_
_entity_poly.entity_id
_entity_poly.type
_entity_poly.pdbx_seq_one_letter_code
_entity_poly.pdbx_strand_id
1 'polypeptide(L)' 'MRHCSTAPRHRIIGAGALISSGKRFLTRSLVVGAPAKVVRELTEDEEQSVLDNSSIYVKRIDSYNSLEHI' A
#
# COMPACT_ATOMS: atom_id res chain seq x y z
N MET A 1 23.92 15.37 8.43
CA MET A 1 23.32 14.04 8.72
C MET A 1 22.87 13.43 7.40
N ARG A 2 23.17 12.16 7.20
CA ARG A 2 23.33 11.49 5.90
C ARG A 2 22.00 10.94 5.34
N HIS A 3 21.75 11.21 4.05
CA HIS A 3 20.97 10.43 3.08
C HIS A 3 19.54 10.00 3.46
N CYS A 4 18.55 10.82 3.08
CA CYS A 4 17.19 10.32 2.83
C CYS A 4 17.07 10.06 1.32
N SER A 5 17.41 8.84 0.88
CA SER A 5 17.04 8.36 -0.44
C SER A 5 15.56 7.97 -0.41
N THR A 6 14.70 8.92 -0.78
CA THR A 6 13.27 8.73 -1.05
C THR A 6 13.10 7.96 -2.37
N ALA A 7 13.53 6.70 -2.39
CA ALA A 7 13.11 5.80 -3.47
C ALA A 7 11.61 5.51 -3.30
N PRO A 8 10.79 5.52 -4.36
CA PRO A 8 9.38 5.14 -4.28
C PRO A 8 9.28 3.70 -3.73
N ARG A 9 8.61 3.55 -2.59
CA ARG A 9 8.48 2.27 -1.87
C ARG A 9 7.06 1.75 -1.99
N HIS A 10 6.68 1.27 -3.16
CA HIS A 10 5.40 0.57 -3.34
C HIS A 10 5.50 -0.81 -2.68
N ARG A 11 4.55 -1.12 -1.79
CA ARG A 11 4.45 -2.41 -1.07
C ARG A 11 2.97 -2.72 -0.89
N ILE A 12 2.58 -3.97 -1.15
CA ILE A 12 1.22 -4.45 -0.90
C ILE A 12 1.27 -5.44 0.25
N ILE A 13 0.44 -5.20 1.25
CA ILE A 13 0.26 -6.09 2.40
C ILE A 13 -1.08 -6.79 2.18
N GLY A 14 -1.06 -8.11 2.06
CA GLY A 14 -2.29 -8.88 1.92
C GLY A 14 -3.08 -8.93 3.23
N ALA A 15 -4.39 -9.09 3.10
CA ALA A 15 -5.30 -9.23 4.23
C ALA A 15 -4.89 -10.41 5.13
N GLY A 16 -4.88 -10.20 6.45
CA GLY A 16 -4.45 -11.20 7.42
C GLY A 16 -2.93 -11.28 7.65
N ALA A 17 -2.16 -10.33 7.13
CA ALA A 17 -0.73 -10.27 7.42
C ALA A 17 -0.43 -9.67 8.81
N LEU A 18 0.28 -10.41 9.67
CA LEU A 18 0.77 -9.92 10.97
C LEU A 18 2.22 -9.47 10.83
N ILE A 19 2.44 -8.15 10.76
CA ILE A 19 3.78 -7.56 10.68
C ILE A 19 4.40 -7.49 12.08
N SER A 20 5.46 -8.26 12.31
CA SER A 20 6.25 -8.19 13.56
C SER A 20 7.10 -6.91 13.61
N SER A 21 7.30 -6.37 14.80
CA SER A 21 8.17 -5.20 15.02
C SER A 21 9.59 -5.47 14.53
N GLY A 22 10.22 -4.46 13.91
CA GLY A 22 11.59 -4.53 13.39
C GLY A 22 11.75 -5.17 12.00
N LYS A 23 10.67 -5.68 11.38
CA LYS A 23 10.75 -6.32 10.06
C LYS A 23 10.84 -5.28 8.93
N ARG A 24 11.88 -5.35 8.10
CA ARG A 24 12.04 -4.53 6.88
C ARG A 24 11.69 -5.38 5.66
N PHE A 25 10.77 -4.88 4.84
CA PHE A 25 10.37 -5.52 3.59
C PHE A 25 11.04 -4.84 2.40
N LEU A 26 11.35 -5.62 1.37
CA LEU A 26 11.94 -5.11 0.13
C LEU A 26 10.95 -4.21 -0.61
N THR A 27 11.46 -3.32 -1.47
CA THR A 27 10.61 -2.51 -2.36
C THR A 27 9.90 -3.42 -3.35
N ARG A 28 8.67 -3.09 -3.74
CA ARG A 28 7.82 -3.87 -4.66
C ARG A 28 7.57 -5.32 -4.19
N SER A 29 7.35 -5.55 -2.89
CA SER A 29 7.06 -6.89 -2.35
C SER A 29 5.60 -7.06 -1.94
N LEU A 30 5.06 -8.27 -2.20
CA LEU A 30 3.78 -8.74 -1.68
C LEU A 30 4.03 -9.54 -0.39
N VAL A 31 3.46 -9.05 0.71
CA VAL A 31 3.64 -9.63 2.05
C VAL A 31 2.33 -10.24 2.50
N VAL A 32 2.33 -11.52 2.88
CA VAL A 32 1.14 -12.22 3.38
C VAL A 32 1.46 -13.11 4.58
N GLY A 33 0.43 -13.42 5.37
CA GLY A 33 0.46 -14.39 6.46
C GLY A 33 0.81 -13.85 7.85
N ALA A 34 0.61 -14.69 8.86
CA ALA A 34 0.96 -14.42 10.26
C ALA A 34 1.84 -15.57 10.76
N PRO A 35 3.18 -15.40 10.87
CA PRO A 35 3.96 -14.16 10.74
C PRO A 35 4.20 -13.72 9.27
N ALA A 36 4.17 -12.41 9.03
CA ALA A 36 4.29 -11.81 7.70
C ALA A 36 5.54 -12.26 6.94
N LYS A 37 5.37 -12.94 5.80
CA LYS A 37 6.45 -13.39 4.92
C LYS A 37 6.31 -12.73 3.55
N VAL A 38 7.45 -12.35 2.96
CA VAL A 38 7.49 -11.92 1.55
C VAL A 38 7.27 -13.16 0.70
N VAL A 39 6.20 -13.17 -0.10
CA VAL A 39 5.86 -14.31 -0.94
C VAL A 39 6.35 -14.13 -2.37
N ARG A 40 6.27 -12.90 -2.91
CA ARG A 40 6.76 -12.57 -4.26
C ARG A 40 6.97 -11.07 -4.44
N GLU A 41 7.58 -10.70 -5.56
CA GLU A 41 7.56 -9.32 -6.06
C GLU A 41 6.21 -8.96 -6.68
N LEU A 42 5.93 -7.66 -6.69
CA LEU A 42 4.73 -7.05 -7.25
C LEU A 42 4.84 -6.94 -8.76
N THR A 43 3.78 -7.36 -9.44
CA THR A 43 3.60 -7.11 -10.87
C THR A 43 3.14 -5.67 -11.09
N GLU A 44 3.41 -5.13 -12.28
CA GLU A 44 2.99 -3.76 -12.63
C GLU A 44 1.47 -3.59 -12.61
N ASP A 45 0.71 -4.63 -13.00
CA ASP A 45 -0.76 -4.61 -12.93
C ASP A 45 -1.29 -4.46 -11.50
N GLU A 46 -0.67 -5.12 -10.52
CA GLU A 46 -1.08 -4.99 -9.11
C GLU A 46 -0.70 -3.61 -8.54
N GLU A 47 0.43 -3.05 -8.97
CA GLU A 47 0.82 -1.70 -8.63
C GLU A 47 -0.18 -0.67 -9.19
N GLN A 48 -0.56 -0.82 -10.45
CA GLN A 48 -1.54 0.06 -11.11
C GLN A 48 -2.93 -0.07 -10.48
N SER A 49 -3.38 -1.29 -10.20
CA SER A 49 -4.67 -1.53 -9.54
C SER A 49 -4.77 -0.86 -8.17
N VAL A 50 -3.68 -0.82 -7.39
CA VAL A 50 -3.66 -0.10 -6.11
C VAL A 50 -3.75 1.41 -6.31
N LEU A 51 -3.05 1.96 -7.31
CA LEU A 51 -3.14 3.39 -7.64
C LEU A 51 -4.55 3.78 -8.10
N ASP A 52 -5.16 2.97 -8.94
CA ASP A 52 -6.52 3.18 -9.43
C ASP A 52 -7.52 3.11 -8.28
N ASN A 53 -7.40 2.12 -7.39
CA ASN A 53 -8.24 1.99 -6.22
C ASN A 53 -8.11 3.20 -5.29
N SER A 54 -6.89 3.71 -5.07
CA SER A 54 -6.65 4.95 -4.31
C SER A 54 -7.41 6.15 -4.90
N SER A 55 -7.40 6.30 -6.23
CA SER A 55 -8.12 7.38 -6.90
C SER A 55 -9.65 7.33 -6.70
N ILE A 56 -10.21 6.13 -6.57
CA ILE A 56 -11.64 5.92 -6.30
C ILE A 56 -11.99 6.43 -4.90
N TYR A 57 -11.14 6.17 -3.89
CA TYR A 57 -11.37 6.67 -2.53
C TYR A 57 -11.32 8.18 -2.46
N VAL A 58 -10.39 8.84 -3.16
CA VAL A 58 -10.32 10.30 -3.24
C VAL A 58 -11.61 10.88 -3.83
N LYS A 59 -12.07 10.34 -4.96
CA LYS A 59 -13.34 10.77 -5.60
C LYS A 59 -14.57 10.53 -4.71
N ARG A 60 -14.57 9.45 -3.93
CA ARG A 60 -15.65 9.19 -2.96
C ARG A 60 -15.69 10.23 -1.86
N ILE A 61 -14.54 10.67 -1.35
CA ILE A 61 -14.48 11.72 -0.33
C ILE A 61 -15.12 13.02 -0.84
N ASP A 62 -14.83 13.44 -2.07
CA ASP A 62 -15.46 14.63 -2.67
C ASP A 62 -17.00 14.50 -2.76
N SER A 63 -17.48 13.28 -3.00
CA SER A 63 -18.91 12.97 -3.05
C SER A 63 -19.56 13.00 -1.66
N TYR A 64 -18.85 12.61 -0.60
CA TYR A 64 -19.35 12.73 0.78
C TYR A 64 -19.28 14.18 1.30
N ASN A 65 -18.21 14.90 0.97
CA ASN A 65 -18.01 16.27 1.44
C ASN A 65 -19.05 17.24 0.85
N SER A 66 -19.63 16.90 -0.30
CA SER A 66 -20.75 17.63 -0.89
C SER A 66 -22.13 17.25 -0.32
N LEU A 67 -22.26 16.11 0.36
CA LEU A 67 -23.49 15.68 1.04
C LEU A 67 -23.60 16.22 2.47
N GLU A 68 -22.48 16.51 3.14
CA GLU A 68 -22.43 17.15 4.48
C GLU A 68 -22.83 18.65 4.45
N HIS A 69 -23.09 19.20 3.26
CA HIS A 69 -23.44 20.61 3.03
C HIS A 69 -24.92 20.84 2.69
N ILE A 70 -25.83 19.94 3.11
CA ILE A 70 -27.29 20.08 3.01
C ILE A 70 -27.91 20.12 4.40
#